data_AF-A0A1E8PRM6-F1
#
_entry.id   AF-A0A1E8PRM6-F1
#
_cell.length_a   1.000
_cell.length_b   1.000
_cell.length_c   1.000
_cell.angle_alpha   90.00
_cell.angle_beta   90.00
_cell.angle_gamma   90.00
#
_symmetry.space_group_name_H-M   'P 1'
#
loop_
_entity.id
_entity.type
_entity.pdbx_description
1 polymer ?
#
loop_
_entity_poly.entity_id
_entity_poly.type
_entity_poly.pdbx_seq_one_letter_code
_entity_poly.pdbx_strand_id
1 'polypeptide(L)'
;MKWLAVFTLALLAACSGTRALQASKTVSYATLEQTVQPGSSTREQVRAALGDSTAIRFDSGNEVWSYNYPTAAGAHGEFVILFGADGVVRKVRSGEVYRVQK
;
A
#
# COMPACT_ATOMS: atom_id res chain seq x y z
N MET A 1 23.65 -36.57 12.77
CA MET A 1 23.40 -35.51 13.77
C MET A 1 23.68 -34.09 13.26
N LYS A 2 24.75 -33.82 12.48
CA LYS A 2 25.04 -32.47 11.93
C LYS A 2 23.99 -31.96 10.92
N TRP A 3 23.34 -32.84 10.16
CA TRP A 3 22.28 -32.47 9.20
C TRP A 3 20.94 -32.09 9.84
N LEU A 4 20.65 -32.61 11.03
CA LEU A 4 19.43 -32.24 11.77
C LEU A 4 19.47 -30.78 12.22
N ALA A 5 20.64 -30.29 12.65
CA ALA A 5 20.83 -28.91 13.09
C ALA A 5 20.64 -27.89 11.95
N VAL A 6 21.02 -28.23 10.71
CA VAL A 6 20.88 -27.33 9.55
C VAL A 6 19.40 -27.11 9.20
N PHE A 7 18.57 -28.16 9.27
CA PHE A 7 17.13 -28.05 9.03
C PHE A 7 16.43 -27.20 10.09
N THR A 8 16.83 -27.31 11.36
CA THR A 8 16.24 -26.51 12.44
C THR A 8 16.54 -25.02 12.28
N LEU A 9 17.75 -24.65 11.86
CA LEU A 9 18.09 -23.24 11.61
C LEU A 9 17.37 -22.64 10.40
N ALA A 10 17.07 -23.42 9.36
CA ALA A 10 16.34 -22.94 8.19
C ALA A 10 14.87 -22.61 8.48
N LEU A 11 14.24 -23.33 9.43
CA LEU A 11 12.84 -23.12 9.83
C LEU A 11 12.62 -21.80 10.60
N LEU A 12 13.60 -21.33 11.38
CA LEU A 12 13.44 -20.08 12.15
C LEU A 12 13.55 -18.80 11.30
N ALA A 13 14.22 -18.85 10.14
CA ALA A 13 14.36 -17.68 9.27
C ALA A 13 13.06 -17.27 8.55
N ALA A 14 12.06 -18.18 8.47
CA ALA A 14 10.82 -17.93 7.76
C ALA A 14 9.84 -16.98 8.49
N CYS A 15 9.97 -16.83 9.81
CA CYS A 15 9.10 -15.95 10.60
C CYS A 15 9.58 -14.49 10.67
N SER A 16 10.80 -14.19 10.22
CA SER A 16 11.32 -12.81 10.15
C SER A 16 11.02 -12.13 8.81
N GLY A 17 10.01 -12.63 8.09
CA GLY A 17 9.44 -11.98 6.91
C GLY A 17 8.64 -10.74 7.31
N THR A 18 9.30 -9.76 7.93
CA THR A 18 8.81 -8.39 7.94
C THR A 18 8.70 -8.03 6.47
N ARG A 19 7.49 -8.10 5.90
CA ARG A 19 7.21 -7.44 4.62
C ARG A 19 7.51 -5.99 4.89
N ALA A 20 8.72 -5.54 4.57
CA ALA A 20 9.03 -4.14 4.47
C ALA A 20 7.90 -3.60 3.60
N LEU A 21 7.06 -2.72 4.17
CA LEU A 21 6.01 -2.02 3.44
C LEU A 21 6.69 -1.54 2.17
N GLN A 22 6.37 -2.18 1.04
CA GLN A 22 7.02 -1.85 -0.23
C GLN A 22 6.85 -0.35 -0.38
N ALA A 23 7.93 0.40 -0.59
CA ALA A 23 7.84 1.86 -0.63
C ALA A 23 6.68 2.25 -1.56
N SER A 24 5.68 2.98 -1.02
CA SER A 24 4.46 3.29 -1.76
C SER A 24 4.82 3.90 -3.11
N LYS A 25 4.22 3.37 -4.18
CA LYS A 25 4.55 3.78 -5.55
C LYS A 25 4.26 5.27 -5.72
N THR A 26 5.17 6.00 -6.36
CA THR A 26 4.97 7.42 -6.67
C THR A 26 4.19 7.56 -7.99
N VAL A 27 3.08 8.29 -7.94
CA VAL A 27 2.17 8.57 -9.06
C VAL A 27 1.84 10.07 -9.06
N SER A 28 1.50 10.64 -10.21
CA SER A 28 1.05 12.04 -10.25
C SER A 28 -0.29 12.19 -9.52
N TYR A 29 -0.48 13.32 -8.83
CA TYR A 29 -1.72 13.60 -8.10
C TYR A 29 -2.95 13.62 -9.04
N ALA A 30 -2.80 14.20 -10.23
CA ALA A 30 -3.88 14.24 -11.23
C ALA A 30 -4.30 12.84 -11.69
N THR A 31 -3.34 11.94 -11.91
CA THR A 31 -3.65 10.54 -12.29
C THR A 31 -4.38 9.81 -11.16
N LEU A 32 -4.00 10.07 -9.89
CA LEU A 32 -4.67 9.49 -8.72
C LEU A 32 -6.15 9.93 -8.66
N GLU A 33 -6.43 11.23 -8.76
CA GLU A 33 -7.81 11.75 -8.71
C GLU A 33 -8.66 11.30 -9.89
N GLN A 34 -8.09 11.21 -11.08
CA GLN A 34 -8.81 10.76 -12.28
C GLN A 34 -9.18 9.27 -12.21
N THR A 35 -8.33 8.46 -11.59
CA THR A 35 -8.49 7.01 -11.55
C THR A 35 -9.38 6.54 -10.39
N VAL A 36 -9.31 7.23 -9.25
CA VAL A 36 -9.89 6.76 -8.00
C VAL A 36 -11.13 7.58 -7.64
N GLN A 37 -12.31 7.04 -7.96
CA GLN A 37 -13.60 7.63 -7.67
C GLN A 37 -14.34 6.84 -6.60
N PRO A 38 -14.61 7.41 -5.41
CA PRO A 38 -15.40 6.76 -4.38
C PRO A 38 -16.78 6.32 -4.89
N GLY A 39 -17.16 5.09 -4.56
CA GLY A 39 -18.43 4.47 -4.95
C GLY A 39 -18.43 3.81 -6.33
N SER A 40 -17.42 4.07 -7.18
CA SER A 40 -17.43 3.60 -8.58
C SER A 40 -16.17 2.83 -8.97
N SER A 41 -14.99 3.33 -8.56
CA SER A 41 -13.74 2.65 -8.90
C SER A 41 -13.59 1.35 -8.13
N THR A 42 -13.05 0.32 -8.79
CA THR A 42 -12.74 -0.97 -8.17
C THR A 42 -11.24 -1.12 -7.94
N ARG A 43 -10.89 -1.99 -6.99
CA ARG A 43 -9.50 -2.37 -6.70
C ARG A 43 -8.76 -2.85 -7.95
N GLU A 44 -9.42 -3.61 -8.81
CA GLU A 44 -8.83 -4.16 -10.03
C GLU A 44 -8.57 -3.05 -11.06
N GLN A 45 -9.49 -2.08 -11.20
CA GLN A 45 -9.29 -0.90 -12.04
C GLN A 45 -8.13 -0.04 -11.52
N VAL A 46 -8.08 0.20 -10.20
CA VAL A 46 -6.99 0.95 -9.57
C VAL A 46 -5.66 0.24 -9.78
N ARG A 47 -5.59 -1.09 -9.60
CA ARG A 47 -4.38 -1.87 -9.88
C ARG A 47 -3.95 -1.78 -11.33
N ALA A 48 -4.88 -1.91 -12.27
CA ALA A 48 -4.58 -1.88 -13.69
C ALA A 48 -4.02 -0.52 -14.13
N ALA A 49 -4.59 0.57 -13.60
CA ALA A 49 -4.18 1.92 -13.96
C ALA A 49 -2.94 2.41 -13.20
N LEU A 50 -2.85 2.13 -11.90
CA LEU A 50 -1.82 2.68 -11.02
C LEU A 50 -0.71 1.70 -10.71
N GLY A 51 -0.88 0.41 -10.97
CA GLY A 51 0.02 -0.67 -10.53
C GLY A 51 -0.10 -0.97 -9.04
N ASP A 52 0.67 -1.96 -8.60
CA ASP A 52 0.72 -2.36 -7.20
C ASP A 52 1.36 -1.28 -6.32
N SER A 53 0.92 -1.23 -5.07
CA SER A 53 1.48 -0.37 -4.03
C SER A 53 1.34 -1.04 -2.66
N THR A 54 1.75 -0.34 -1.61
CA THR A 54 1.52 -0.75 -0.22
C THR A 54 0.06 -1.06 -0.01
N ALA A 55 -0.23 -2.28 0.44
CA ALA A 55 -1.58 -2.76 0.70
C ALA A 55 -1.66 -3.45 2.06
N ILE A 56 -2.65 -3.07 2.87
CA ILE A 56 -3.03 -3.74 4.11
C ILE A 56 -4.41 -4.35 3.91
N ARG A 57 -4.53 -5.66 4.13
CA ARG A 57 -5.81 -6.38 4.12
C ARG A 57 -6.25 -6.65 5.55
N PHE A 58 -7.52 -6.43 5.83
CA PHE A 58 -8.14 -6.72 7.12
C PHE A 58 -8.98 -7.99 7.02
N ASP A 59 -9.16 -8.70 8.13
CA ASP A 59 -9.99 -9.91 8.19
C ASP A 59 -11.46 -9.66 7.85
N SER A 60 -11.91 -8.39 7.95
CA SER A 60 -13.23 -7.96 7.48
C SER A 60 -13.40 -7.96 5.96
N GLY A 61 -12.34 -8.24 5.20
CA GLY A 61 -12.31 -8.16 3.74
C GLY A 61 -11.99 -6.77 3.20
N ASN A 62 -12.00 -5.74 4.04
CA ASN A 62 -11.59 -4.39 3.64
C ASN A 62 -10.09 -4.36 3.34
N GLU A 63 -9.70 -3.44 2.45
CA GLU A 63 -8.31 -3.29 2.02
C GLU A 63 -7.92 -1.81 1.96
N VAL A 64 -6.75 -1.45 2.48
CA VAL A 64 -6.22 -0.08 2.44
C VAL A 64 -4.97 -0.04 1.60
N TRP A 65 -4.98 0.78 0.55
CA TRP A 65 -3.82 1.01 -0.32
C TRP A 65 -3.27 2.42 -0.12
N SER A 66 -1.95 2.57 -0.19
CA SER A 66 -1.28 3.87 -0.10
C SER A 66 -0.42 4.09 -1.34
N TYR A 67 -0.51 5.28 -1.95
CA TYR A 67 0.37 5.75 -3.02
C TYR A 67 1.03 7.05 -2.59
N ASN A 68 2.23 7.33 -3.10
CA ASN A 68 2.88 8.63 -2.91
C ASN A 68 2.64 9.52 -4.14
N TYR A 69 2.68 10.83 -3.95
CA TYR A 69 2.73 11.80 -5.04
C TYR A 69 3.70 12.94 -4.74
N PRO A 70 4.40 13.51 -5.74
CA PRO A 70 5.27 14.66 -5.53
C PRO A 70 4.45 15.91 -5.19
N THR A 71 4.91 16.71 -4.22
CA THR A 71 4.35 18.04 -3.92
C THR A 71 5.25 19.14 -4.45
N ALA A 72 4.69 20.35 -4.60
CA ALA A 72 5.45 21.52 -5.07
C ALA A 72 6.62 21.90 -4.16
N ALA A 73 6.55 21.55 -2.87
CA ALA A 73 7.60 21.82 -1.87
C ALA A 73 8.76 20.82 -1.92
N GLY A 74 8.81 19.92 -2.91
CA GLY A 74 9.83 18.86 -2.99
C GLY A 74 9.65 17.75 -1.94
N ALA A 75 8.50 17.73 -1.26
CA ALA A 75 8.09 16.64 -0.37
C ALA A 75 7.22 15.62 -1.13
N HIS A 76 6.86 14.54 -0.44
CA HIS A 76 5.85 13.60 -0.92
C HIS A 76 4.56 13.75 -0.12
N GLY A 77 3.44 13.80 -0.81
CA GLY A 77 2.12 13.56 -0.24
C GLY A 77 1.78 12.08 -0.32
N GLU A 78 0.86 11.67 0.54
CA GLU A 78 0.30 10.32 0.57
C GLU A 78 -1.15 10.35 0.13
N PHE A 79 -1.53 9.38 -0.70
CA PHE A 79 -2.89 9.15 -1.19
C PHE A 79 -3.34 7.75 -0.74
N VAL A 80 -4.27 7.72 0.22
CA VAL A 80 -4.76 6.51 0.87
C VAL A 80 -6.17 6.19 0.38
N ILE A 81 -6.35 4.94 -0.07
CA ILE A 81 -7.59 4.42 -0.61
C ILE A 81 -8.10 3.32 0.32
N LEU A 82 -9.35 3.42 0.76
CA LEU A 82 -10.05 2.35 1.45
C LEU A 82 -11.00 1.66 0.46
N PHE A 83 -10.78 0.37 0.23
CA PHE A 83 -11.70 -0.51 -0.46
C PHE A 83 -12.58 -1.26 0.55
N GLY A 84 -13.85 -1.44 0.21
CA GLY A 84 -14.75 -2.33 0.94
C GLY A 84 -14.45 -3.80 0.63
N ALA A 85 -15.09 -4.71 1.37
CA ALA A 85 -15.01 -6.15 1.13
C ALA A 85 -15.43 -6.58 -0.29
N ASP A 86 -16.25 -5.77 -0.96
CA ASP A 86 -16.66 -5.93 -2.35
C ASP A 86 -15.62 -5.40 -3.38
N GLY A 87 -14.50 -4.87 -2.91
CA GLY A 87 -13.43 -4.33 -3.76
C GLY A 87 -13.73 -2.94 -4.32
N VAL A 88 -14.81 -2.27 -3.91
CA VAL A 88 -15.17 -0.93 -4.37
C VAL A 88 -14.56 0.13 -3.44
N VAL A 89 -14.09 1.24 -4.00
CA VAL A 89 -13.56 2.37 -3.22
C VAL A 89 -14.66 2.95 -2.35
N ARG A 90 -14.43 2.96 -1.03
CA ARG A 90 -15.33 3.57 -0.03
C ARG A 90 -14.88 4.96 0.35
N LYS A 91 -13.57 5.17 0.46
CA LYS A 91 -13.01 6.44 0.92
C LYS A 91 -11.64 6.67 0.32
N VAL A 92 -11.35 7.94 0.07
CA VAL A 92 -10.02 8.43 -0.29
C VAL A 92 -9.62 9.48 0.74
N ARG A 93 -8.33 9.50 1.08
CA ARG A 93 -7.69 10.59 1.81
C ARG A 93 -6.39 10.95 1.10
N SER A 94 -6.12 12.24 1.00
CA SER A 94 -4.83 12.76 0.54
C SER A 94 -4.31 13.79 1.54
N GLY A 95 -3.00 13.91 1.64
CA GLY A 95 -2.35 14.90 2.51
C GLY A 95 -0.84 14.85 2.40
N GLU A 96 -0.17 15.89 2.87
CA GLU A 96 1.28 15.87 2.98
C GLU A 96 1.72 14.93 4.11
N VAL A 97 2.77 14.14 3.87
CA VAL A 97 3.33 13.28 4.92
C VAL A 97 3.98 14.18 5.97
N TYR A 98 3.42 14.18 7.19
CA TYR A 98 3.96 14.95 8.30
C TYR A 98 5.42 14.56 8.57
N ARG A 99 6.34 15.48 8.33
CA ARG A 99 7.75 15.31 8.72
C ARG A 99 7.95 15.94 10.10
N VAL A 100 8.24 15.10 11.09
CA VAL A 100 8.81 15.58 12.36
C VAL A 100 10.17 16.18 12.01
N GLN A 101 10.30 17.51 12.16
CA GLN A 101 11.60 18.19 12.09
C GLN A 101 12.48 17.58 13.20
N LYS A 102 13.62 16.99 12.81
CA LYS A 102 14.61 16.45 13.75
C LYS A 102 15.46 17.55 14.34
#